data_AF-A0AAW3FHA1-F1
#
_entry.id   AF-A0AAW3FHA1-F1
#
_cell.length_a   1.000
_cell.length_b   1.000
_cell.length_c   1.000
_cell.angle_alpha   90.00
_cell.angle_beta   90.00
_cell.angle_gamma   90.00
#
_symmetry.space_group_name_H-M   'P 1'
#
loop_
_entity.id
_entity.type
_entity.pdbx_description
1 polymer ?
#
loop_
_entity_poly.entity_id
_entity_poly.type
_entity_poly.pdbx_seq_one_letter_code
_entity_poly.pdbx_strand_id
1 'polypeptide(L)'
;MSNLEEVWIPSTVKGCGRRMFLGCENLKNVIMLGDTPIGDDTLFNKDTAMRIPTKLCIYVPDKALNTYKKTWMNYKYVDRVHPMSEYHS
;
A
#
# COMPACT_ATOMS: atom_id res chain seq x y z
N MET A 1 12.26 -14.95 -3.33
CA MET A 1 12.29 -13.51 -3.03
C MET A 1 11.94 -12.77 -4.31
N SER A 2 11.05 -11.79 -4.24
CA SER A 2 10.64 -11.01 -5.41
C SER A 2 11.52 -9.77 -5.56
N ASN A 3 11.85 -9.39 -6.80
CA ASN A 3 12.52 -8.13 -7.14
C ASN A 3 11.53 -6.99 -7.40
N LEU A 4 10.26 -7.18 -7.01
CA LEU A 4 9.22 -6.17 -7.18
C LEU A 4 9.52 -4.95 -6.31
N GLU A 5 9.77 -3.81 -6.95
CA GLU A 5 10.03 -2.54 -6.28
C GLU A 5 8.83 -1.59 -6.32
N GLU A 6 8.01 -1.69 -7.36
CA GLU A 6 6.87 -0.79 -7.58
C GLU A 6 5.66 -1.54 -8.14
N VAL A 7 4.46 -1.13 -7.71
CA VAL A 7 3.19 -1.71 -8.15
C VAL A 7 2.16 -0.62 -8.40
N TRP A 8 1.45 -0.75 -9.51
CA TRP A 8 0.28 0.07 -9.82
C TRP A 8 -0.98 -0.77 -9.67
N ILE A 9 -1.90 -0.34 -8.80
CA ILE A 9 -3.20 -0.96 -8.58
C ILE A 9 -4.27 -0.05 -9.21
N PRO A 10 -4.85 -0.44 -10.35
CA PRO A 10 -5.89 0.34 -11.03
C PRO A 10 -7.14 0.54 -10.17
N SER A 11 -7.89 1.61 -10.44
CA SER A 11 -9.14 1.94 -9.74
C SER A 11 -10.28 0.91 -9.96
N THR A 12 -10.12 0.04 -10.97
CA THR A 12 -11.05 -1.05 -11.28
C THR A 12 -10.89 -2.24 -10.34
N VAL A 13 -9.75 -2.38 -9.64
CA VAL A 13 -9.54 -3.45 -8.66
C VAL A 13 -10.40 -3.20 -7.43
N LYS A 14 -11.27 -4.16 -7.07
CA LYS A 14 -12.21 -4.04 -5.94
C LYS A 14 -11.80 -4.85 -4.71
N GLY A 15 -10.77 -5.68 -4.81
CA GLY A 15 -10.31 -6.50 -3.72
C GLY A 15 -8.94 -7.11 -4.00
N CYS A 16 -8.34 -7.64 -2.94
CA CYS A 16 -7.07 -8.36 -3.00
C CYS A 16 -7.07 -9.50 -1.98
N GLY A 17 -6.19 -10.47 -2.19
CA GLY A 17 -5.96 -11.55 -1.24
C GLY A 17 -5.15 -11.11 -0.01
N ARG A 18 -5.25 -11.89 1.06
CA ARG A 18 -4.46 -11.70 2.28
C ARG A 18 -2.96 -11.82 1.97
N ARG A 19 -2.14 -10.92 2.51
CA ARG A 19 -0.67 -10.90 2.30
C ARG A 19 -0.27 -10.94 0.82
N MET A 20 -0.96 -10.16 -0.03
CA MET A 20 -0.70 -10.11 -1.48
C MET A 20 0.77 -9.86 -1.84
N PHE A 21 1.53 -9.17 -0.97
CA PHE A 21 2.95 -8.85 -1.15
C PHE A 21 3.91 -9.71 -0.31
N LEU A 22 3.50 -10.90 0.11
CA LEU A 22 4.37 -11.82 0.84
C LEU A 22 5.64 -12.14 0.02
N GLY A 23 6.82 -11.98 0.63
CA GLY A 23 8.12 -12.19 -0.02
C GLY A 23 8.61 -11.04 -0.92
N CYS A 24 7.87 -9.93 -1.00
CA CYS A 24 8.30 -8.72 -1.71
C CYS A 24 9.11 -7.80 -0.78
N GLU A 25 10.36 -8.20 -0.49
CA GLU A 25 11.21 -7.51 0.48
C GLU A 25 11.68 -6.13 0.00
N ASN A 26 11.79 -5.96 -1.31
CA ASN A 26 12.28 -4.74 -1.97
C ASN A 26 11.17 -3.79 -2.41
N LEU A 27 9.90 -4.07 -2.05
CA LEU A 27 8.77 -3.22 -2.42
C LEU A 27 8.90 -1.83 -1.78
N LYS A 28 9.04 -0.82 -2.63
CA LYS A 28 9.21 0.60 -2.25
C LYS A 28 7.95 1.39 -2.52
N ASN A 29 7.31 1.22 -3.68
CA ASN A 29 6.19 2.07 -4.08
C ASN A 29 4.95 1.23 -4.38
N VAL A 30 3.80 1.65 -3.85
CA VAL A 30 2.50 1.10 -4.25
C VAL A 30 1.56 2.24 -4.56
N ILE A 31 1.18 2.35 -5.83
CA ILE A 31 0.30 3.39 -6.34
C ILE A 31 -1.10 2.80 -6.46
N MET A 32 -2.03 3.26 -5.63
CA MET A 32 -3.41 2.78 -5.60
C MET A 32 -4.35 3.84 -6.16
N LEU A 33 -4.83 3.64 -7.38
CA LEU A 33 -5.64 4.63 -8.11
C LEU A 33 -7.13 4.64 -7.70
N GLY A 34 -7.54 3.75 -6.79
CA GLY A 34 -8.91 3.65 -6.31
C GLY A 34 -9.25 4.68 -5.23
N ASP A 35 -10.48 5.18 -5.24
CA ASP A 35 -10.98 6.15 -4.24
C ASP A 35 -11.19 5.52 -2.85
N THR A 36 -11.24 4.19 -2.78
CA THR A 36 -11.42 3.42 -1.54
C THR A 36 -10.28 2.42 -1.36
N PRO A 37 -9.75 2.25 -0.13
CA PRO A 37 -8.74 1.24 0.15
C PRO A 37 -9.24 -0.18 -0.11
N ILE A 38 -8.31 -1.07 -0.44
CA ILE A 38 -8.54 -2.52 -0.52
C ILE A 38 -7.61 -3.23 0.46
N GLY A 39 -7.97 -4.45 0.85
CA GLY A 39 -7.14 -5.30 1.71
C GLY A 39 -7.21 -4.94 3.20
N ASP A 40 -6.51 -5.75 3.99
CA ASP A 40 -6.48 -5.68 5.46
C ASP A 40 -5.11 -5.22 5.98
N ASP A 41 -4.94 -5.19 7.30
CA ASP A 41 -3.69 -4.82 7.99
C ASP A 41 -2.48 -5.72 7.65
N THR A 42 -2.70 -6.84 6.95
CA THR A 42 -1.67 -7.77 6.49
C THR A 42 -1.27 -7.61 5.04
N LEU A 43 -1.93 -6.72 4.29
CA LEU A 43 -1.73 -6.52 2.85
C LEU A 43 -0.25 -6.43 2.46
N PHE A 44 0.50 -5.61 3.18
CA PHE A 44 1.92 -5.33 2.93
C PHE A 44 2.90 -6.14 3.80
N ASN A 45 2.44 -7.22 4.44
CA ASN A 45 3.35 -8.10 5.18
C ASN A 45 4.31 -8.79 4.22
N LYS A 46 5.61 -8.52 4.38
CA LYS A 46 6.65 -9.17 3.57
C LYS A 46 7.00 -10.58 4.05
N ASP A 47 6.65 -10.95 5.29
CA ASP A 47 6.96 -12.26 5.87
C ASP A 47 5.93 -12.72 6.92
N THR A 48 6.14 -13.94 7.42
CA THR A 48 5.31 -14.57 8.47
C THR A 48 5.47 -13.92 9.84
N ALA A 49 6.55 -13.15 10.06
CA ALA A 49 6.75 -12.31 11.25
C ALA A 49 5.98 -10.98 11.15
N MET A 50 5.12 -10.82 10.14
CA MET A 50 4.27 -9.65 9.94
C MET A 50 5.04 -8.33 9.77
N ARG A 51 6.31 -8.39 9.35
CA ARG A 51 7.06 -7.17 9.06
C ARG A 51 6.58 -6.56 7.73
N ILE A 52 6.77 -5.25 7.58
CA ILE A 52 6.50 -4.51 6.35
C ILE A 52 7.83 -4.04 5.73
N PRO A 53 7.95 -3.93 4.39
CA PRO A 53 9.15 -3.39 3.74
C PRO A 53 9.49 -2.01 4.30
N THR A 54 10.73 -1.76 4.69
CA THR A 54 11.10 -0.54 5.44
C THR A 54 10.98 0.74 4.62
N LYS A 55 11.14 0.64 3.30
CA LYS A 55 11.07 1.75 2.34
C LYS A 55 9.70 1.91 1.67
N LEU A 56 8.68 1.19 2.13
CA LEU A 56 7.35 1.23 1.51
C LEU A 56 6.71 2.63 1.67
N CYS A 57 6.32 3.22 0.55
CA CYS A 57 5.45 4.38 0.39
C CYS A 57 4.21 3.94 -0.40
N ILE A 58 3.04 4.39 0.06
CA ILE A 58 1.74 4.12 -0.56
C ILE A 58 1.20 5.43 -1.08
N TYR A 59 1.00 5.54 -2.38
CA TYR A 59 0.49 6.75 -3.04
C TYR A 59 -0.95 6.55 -3.47
N VAL A 60 -1.81 7.51 -3.14
CA VAL A 60 -3.26 7.46 -3.41
C VAL A 60 -3.73 8.78 -4.01
N PRO A 61 -4.84 8.82 -4.78
CA PRO A 61 -5.40 10.07 -5.26
C PRO A 61 -5.56 11.08 -4.12
N ASP A 62 -5.15 12.32 -4.33
CA ASP A 62 -5.13 13.38 -3.30
C ASP A 62 -6.49 13.52 -2.60
N LYS A 63 -7.58 13.45 -3.36
CA LYS A 63 -8.96 13.49 -2.86
C LYS A 63 -9.33 12.31 -1.94
N ALA A 64 -8.62 11.19 -2.05
CA ALA A 64 -8.87 9.95 -1.30
C ALA A 64 -7.98 9.79 -0.07
N LEU A 65 -6.95 10.63 0.11
CA LEU A 65 -5.98 10.54 1.21
C LEU A 65 -6.64 10.38 2.58
N ASN A 66 -7.64 11.22 2.88
CA ASN A 66 -8.36 11.17 4.16
C ASN A 66 -9.19 9.89 4.32
N THR A 67 -9.79 9.38 3.24
CA THR A 67 -10.52 8.10 3.25
C THR A 67 -9.57 6.95 3.59
N TYR A 68 -8.38 6.92 2.99
CA TYR A 68 -7.36 5.92 3.30
C TYR A 68 -6.89 6.01 4.74
N LYS A 69 -6.45 7.19 5.20
CA LYS A 69 -5.97 7.39 6.57
C LYS A 69 -7.02 7.06 7.62
N LYS A 70 -8.29 7.37 7.36
CA LYS A 70 -9.41 7.01 8.25
C LYS A 70 -9.65 5.51 8.29
N THR A 71 -9.72 4.85 7.14
CA THR A 71 -10.00 3.41 7.04
C THR A 71 -8.87 2.58 7.65
N TRP A 72 -7.63 3.02 7.46
CA TRP A 72 -6.43 2.33 7.93
C TRP A 72 -5.86 2.91 9.22
N MET A 73 -6.64 3.68 10.00
CA MET A 73 -6.12 4.40 11.17
C MET A 73 -5.37 3.54 12.20
N ASN A 74 -5.69 2.25 12.28
CA ASN A 74 -5.04 1.30 13.20
C ASN A 74 -4.04 0.37 12.51
N TYR A 75 -3.73 0.59 11.24
CA TYR A 75 -2.82 -0.25 10.47
C TYR A 75 -1.41 0.33 10.55
N LYS A 76 -0.43 -0.54 10.74
CA LYS A 76 1.01 -0.22 10.86
C LYS A 76 1.65 0.57 9.71
N TYR A 77 0.93 0.72 8.60
CA TYR A 77 1.41 1.41 7.40
C TYR A 77 0.59 2.68 7.09
N VAL A 78 -0.28 3.14 8.00
CA VAL A 78 -1.08 4.36 7.81
C VAL A 78 -0.24 5.62 7.61
N ASP A 79 0.88 5.73 8.34
CA ASP A 79 1.80 6.87 8.26
C ASP A 79 2.62 6.89 6.96
N ARG A 80 2.50 5.83 6.14
CA ARG A 80 3.19 5.67 4.85
C ARG A 80 2.28 5.99 3.67
N VAL A 81 1.09 6.52 3.94
CA VAL A 81 0.11 6.92 2.91
C VAL A 81 0.33 8.39 2.57
N HIS A 82 0.69 8.63 1.33
CA HIS A 82 1.00 9.92 0.74
C HIS A 82 0.01 10.26 -0.38
N PRO A 83 -0.29 11.56 -0.61
CA PRO A 83 -1.00 11.97 -1.81
C PRO A 83 -0.16 11.67 -3.06
N MET A 84 -0.84 11.40 -4.18
CA MET A 84 -0.19 11.12 -5.46
C MET A 84 0.64 12.30 -5.97
N SER A 85 0.29 13.52 -5.57
CA SER A 85 1.09 14.72 -5.87
C SER A 85 2.52 14.70 -5.31
N GLU A 86 2.81 13.91 -4.27
CA GLU A 86 4.16 13.74 -3.71
C GLU A 86 4.98 12.63 -4.42
N TYR A 87 4.37 11.88 -5.34
CA TYR A 87 5.06 10.80 -6.05
C TYR A 87 6.08 11.39 -7.03
N HIS A 88 7.35 11.01 -6.87
CA HIS A 88 8.50 11.55 -7.62
C HIS A 88 8.78 13.06 -7.45
N SER A 89 8.31 13.66 -6.35
CA SER A 89 8.74 15.00 -5.93
C SER A 89 10.18 15.04 -5.43
#